data_AF-A0A5T4NZB8-F1
#
_entry.id   AF-A0A5T4NZB8-F1
#
_cell.length_a   1.000
_cell.length_b   1.000
_cell.length_c   1.000
_cell.angle_alpha   90.00
_cell.angle_beta   90.00
_cell.angle_gamma   90.00
#
_symmetry.space_group_name_H-M   'P 1'
#
loop_
_entity.id
_entity.type
_entity.pdbx_description
1 polymer ?
#
loop_
_entity_poly.entity_id
_entity_poly.type
_entity_poly.pdbx_seq_one_letter_code
_entity_poly.pdbx_strand_id
1 'polypeptide(L)'
;HTGFCLRFKKDVLLNDLSLFDYGEVKYTNEPINLMEGLYDNSNPARNIIFTKDENWRYEQEFRLVHQDVARNNEDDYRVCKYSDESIDCIILGYNSSPECYQEIRKIINDKKIILKKIERSNYGFKLYVGTDRY
;
A
#
# COMPACT_ATOMS: atom_id res chain seq x y z
N HIS A 1 7.16 -15.84 8.54
CA HIS A 1 6.25 -14.68 8.59
C HIS A 1 4.84 -15.18 8.86
N THR A 2 4.19 -14.71 9.93
CA THR A 2 2.84 -15.11 10.37
C THR A 2 1.76 -14.08 10.04
N GLY A 3 2.15 -12.90 9.57
CA GLY A 3 1.24 -11.81 9.21
C GLY A 3 0.51 -12.06 7.89
N PHE A 4 -0.11 -11.01 7.37
CA PHE A 4 -0.83 -11.02 6.10
C PHE A 4 -0.59 -9.72 5.35
N CYS A 5 -0.80 -9.75 4.04
CA CYS A 5 -0.83 -8.58 3.19
C CYS A 5 -2.24 -8.40 2.61
N LEU A 6 -2.65 -7.14 2.46
CA LEU A 6 -3.86 -6.77 1.72
C LEU A 6 -3.46 -6.22 0.37
N ARG A 7 -4.15 -6.64 -0.68
CA ARG A 7 -4.05 -6.02 -1.99
C ARG A 7 -5.31 -5.19 -2.23
N PHE A 8 -5.07 -3.94 -2.56
CA PHE A 8 -6.11 -2.98 -2.85
C PHE A 8 -6.30 -2.78 -4.35
N LYS A 9 -7.56 -2.60 -4.76
CA LYS A 9 -7.91 -1.98 -6.03
C LYS A 9 -7.60 -0.49 -5.90
N LYS A 10 -6.44 -0.09 -6.42
CA LYS A 10 -5.90 1.27 -6.30
C LYS A 10 -6.96 2.35 -6.52
N ASP A 11 -7.68 2.31 -7.64
CA ASP A 11 -8.62 3.39 -7.99
C ASP A 11 -9.82 3.46 -7.03
N VAL A 12 -10.32 2.32 -6.56
CA VAL A 12 -11.42 2.28 -5.57
C VAL A 12 -10.94 2.85 -4.23
N LEU A 13 -9.76 2.41 -3.77
CA LEU A 13 -9.17 2.93 -2.54
C LEU A 13 -8.95 4.45 -2.61
N LEU A 14 -8.39 4.95 -3.71
CA LEU A 14 -8.10 6.38 -3.86
C LEU A 14 -9.39 7.23 -3.91
N ASN A 15 -10.49 6.70 -4.46
CA ASN A 15 -11.79 7.37 -4.45
C ASN A 15 -12.46 7.37 -3.07
N ASP A 16 -12.23 6.32 -2.26
CA ASP A 16 -12.79 6.22 -0.91
C ASP A 16 -12.09 7.16 0.08
N LEU A 17 -10.82 7.50 -0.17
CA LEU A 17 -10.01 8.30 0.73
C LEU A 17 -10.10 9.79 0.42
N SER A 18 -10.23 10.61 1.45
CA SER A 18 -10.09 12.07 1.34
C SER A 18 -8.61 12.45 1.26
N LEU A 19 -8.10 12.47 0.03
CA LEU A 19 -6.70 12.78 -0.27
C LEU A 19 -6.59 14.15 -0.94
N PHE A 20 -5.62 14.94 -0.49
CA PHE A 20 -5.17 16.11 -1.21
C PHE A 20 -4.37 15.71 -2.45
N ASP A 21 -3.54 14.66 -2.32
CA ASP A 21 -2.63 14.25 -3.38
C ASP A 21 -2.15 12.79 -3.19
N TYR A 22 -1.65 12.17 -4.25
CA TYR A 22 -1.06 10.83 -4.20
C TYR A 22 -0.14 10.57 -5.41
N GLY A 23 0.61 9.47 -5.37
CA GLY A 23 1.50 9.11 -6.48
C GLY A 23 2.63 8.15 -6.11
N GLU A 24 3.29 7.67 -7.16
CA GLU A 24 4.55 6.93 -7.03
C GLU A 24 5.67 7.90 -6.69
N VAL A 25 6.62 7.44 -5.87
CA VAL A 25 7.83 8.19 -5.59
C VAL A 25 8.75 8.14 -6.80
N LYS A 26 9.20 9.30 -7.27
CA LYS A 26 10.27 9.44 -8.26
C LYS A 26 11.61 9.21 -7.58
N TYR A 27 12.39 8.27 -8.10
CA TYR A 27 13.75 8.03 -7.64
C TYR A 27 14.72 8.74 -8.58
N THR A 28 15.59 9.57 -8.02
CA THR A 28 16.61 10.32 -8.77
C THR A 28 17.70 10.83 -7.84
N ASN A 29 18.91 10.99 -8.39
CA ASN A 29 20.03 11.65 -7.70
C ASN A 29 20.14 13.15 -8.08
N GLU A 30 19.26 13.62 -8.95
CA GLU A 30 19.23 15.03 -9.35
C GLU A 30 18.68 15.88 -8.20
N PRO A 31 19.30 17.04 -7.90
CA PRO A 31 18.81 17.93 -6.88
C PRO A 31 17.46 18.52 -7.29
N ILE A 32 16.55 18.64 -6.33
CA ILE A 32 15.23 19.23 -6.56
C ILE A 32 15.40 20.74 -6.72
N ASN A 33 14.92 21.28 -7.84
CA ASN A 33 14.91 22.72 -8.07
C ASN A 33 13.73 23.38 -7.34
N LEU A 34 13.97 23.88 -6.13
CA LEU A 34 12.95 24.56 -5.32
C LEU A 34 12.43 25.85 -5.96
N MET A 35 13.19 26.46 -6.87
CA MET A 35 12.83 27.73 -7.51
C MET A 35 11.89 27.54 -8.70
N GLU A 36 11.70 26.31 -9.19
CA GLU A 36 10.86 26.01 -10.36
C GLU A 36 9.41 26.45 -10.13
N GLY A 37 8.86 26.18 -8.94
CA GLY A 37 7.50 26.58 -8.55
C GLY A 37 7.24 28.08 -8.42
N LEU A 38 8.29 28.92 -8.40
CA LEU A 38 8.13 30.38 -8.39
C LEU A 38 7.74 30.94 -9.76
N TYR A 39 8.04 30.22 -10.85
CA TYR A 39 7.87 30.71 -12.21
C TYR A 39 6.66 30.11 -12.93
N ASP A 40 6.25 28.89 -12.57
CA ASP A 40 5.16 28.17 -13.25
C ASP A 40 3.95 27.86 -12.36
N ASN A 41 3.95 28.35 -11.10
CA ASN A 41 2.97 28.03 -10.05
C ASN A 41 2.85 26.52 -9.74
N SER A 42 3.85 25.71 -10.08
CA SER A 42 3.90 24.31 -9.63
C SER A 42 4.06 24.24 -8.11
N ASN A 43 3.65 23.12 -7.50
CA ASN A 43 3.77 22.91 -6.06
C ASN A 43 5.13 22.24 -5.75
N PRO A 44 6.19 22.98 -5.39
CA PRO A 44 7.50 22.40 -5.12
C PRO A 44 7.48 21.43 -3.93
N ALA A 45 6.54 21.61 -2.98
CA ALA A 45 6.37 20.69 -1.86
C ALA A 45 5.99 19.29 -2.32
N ARG A 46 5.17 19.16 -3.39
CA ARG A 46 4.88 17.86 -4.00
C ARG A 46 6.16 17.19 -4.48
N ASN A 47 7.02 17.91 -5.21
CA ASN A 47 8.26 17.32 -5.72
C ASN A 47 9.18 16.83 -4.59
N ILE A 48 9.26 17.58 -3.48
CA ILE A 48 10.03 17.16 -2.29
C ILE A 48 9.40 15.90 -1.67
N ILE A 49 8.08 15.89 -1.48
CA ILE A 49 7.35 14.78 -0.86
C ILE A 49 7.29 13.55 -1.76
N PHE A 50 7.47 13.66 -3.07
CA PHE A 50 7.39 12.52 -3.99
C PHE A 50 8.73 12.19 -4.64
N THR A 51 9.86 12.65 -4.08
CA THR A 51 11.19 12.30 -4.58
C THR A 51 12.05 11.65 -3.50
N LYS A 52 12.80 10.62 -3.88
CA LYS A 52 13.84 9.96 -3.06
C LYS A 52 15.11 9.72 -3.88
N ASP A 53 16.22 9.54 -3.18
CA ASP A 53 17.50 9.16 -3.79
C ASP A 53 17.42 7.77 -4.42
N GLU A 54 18.15 7.56 -5.52
CA GLU A 54 18.10 6.32 -6.32
C GLU A 54 18.47 5.07 -5.50
N ASN A 55 19.31 5.22 -4.46
CA ASN A 55 19.68 4.09 -3.60
C ASN A 55 18.49 3.49 -2.84
N TRP A 56 17.37 4.22 -2.73
CA TRP A 56 16.13 3.76 -2.07
C TRP A 56 15.11 3.15 -3.04
N ARG A 57 15.44 3.03 -4.33
CA ARG A 57 14.51 2.54 -5.36
C ARG A 57 13.93 1.16 -5.09
N TYR A 58 14.61 0.34 -4.31
CA TYR A 58 14.13 -0.99 -3.92
C TYR A 58 12.86 -0.96 -3.06
N GLU A 59 12.50 0.18 -2.47
CA GLU A 59 11.28 0.33 -1.67
C GLU A 59 10.00 0.40 -2.52
N GLN A 60 10.09 0.91 -3.76
CA GLN A 60 8.98 1.07 -4.70
C GLN A 60 7.73 1.72 -4.07
N GLU A 61 7.91 2.89 -3.44
CA GLU A 61 6.87 3.52 -2.63
C GLU A 61 5.74 4.16 -3.44
N PHE A 62 4.53 4.06 -2.89
CA PHE A 62 3.37 4.86 -3.28
C PHE A 62 2.92 5.69 -2.08
N ARG A 63 2.85 7.01 -2.21
CA ARG A 63 2.51 7.94 -1.12
C ARG A 63 1.10 8.48 -1.28
N LEU A 64 0.44 8.67 -0.13
CA LEU A 64 -0.87 9.28 0.01
C LEU A 64 -0.72 10.52 0.90
N VAL A 65 -1.26 11.66 0.46
CA VAL A 65 -1.28 12.91 1.24
C VAL A 65 -2.73 13.21 1.57
N HIS A 66 -3.07 13.15 2.85
CA HIS A 66 -4.42 13.44 3.33
C HIS A 66 -4.75 14.93 3.20
N GLN A 67 -6.03 15.23 3.01
CA GLN A 67 -6.51 16.62 2.96
C GLN A 67 -6.45 17.32 4.32
N ASP A 68 -6.57 16.57 5.41
CA ASP A 68 -6.51 17.13 6.76
C ASP A 68 -5.09 17.21 7.29
N VAL A 69 -4.82 18.28 8.05
CA VAL A 69 -3.56 18.50 8.74
C VAL A 69 -3.66 17.92 10.15
N ALA A 70 -2.62 17.17 10.57
CA ALA A 70 -2.49 16.70 11.94
C ALA A 70 -2.50 17.88 12.92
N ARG A 71 -3.35 17.80 13.95
CA ARG A 71 -3.55 18.85 14.95
C ARG A 71 -2.89 18.50 16.28
N ASN A 72 -2.73 17.22 16.58
CA ASN A 72 -2.10 16.72 17.79
C ASN A 72 -1.52 15.32 17.56
N ASN A 73 -0.85 14.76 18.58
CA ASN A 73 -0.18 13.45 18.49
C ASN A 73 -1.15 12.27 18.31
N GLU A 74 -2.45 12.43 18.52
CA GLU A 74 -3.43 11.37 18.24
C GLU A 74 -3.57 11.14 16.72
N ASP A 75 -3.26 12.16 15.91
CA ASP A 75 -3.29 12.07 14.44
C ASP A 75 -2.13 11.27 13.85
N ASP A 76 -1.11 10.92 14.65
CA ASP A 76 0.00 10.04 14.24
C ASP A 76 -0.51 8.63 13.86
N TYR A 77 -1.70 8.25 14.35
CA TYR A 77 -2.30 6.94 14.16
C TYR A 77 -3.69 7.05 13.54
N ARG A 78 -3.77 7.56 12.31
CA ARG A 78 -5.04 7.72 11.61
C ARG A 78 -5.55 6.41 11.01
N VAL A 79 -6.68 5.92 11.51
CA VAL A 79 -7.41 4.81 10.87
C VAL A 79 -8.27 5.36 9.74
N CYS A 80 -7.84 5.10 8.51
CA CYS A 80 -8.62 5.45 7.32
C CYS A 80 -9.78 4.49 7.14
N LYS A 81 -10.95 5.03 6.79
CA LYS A 81 -12.11 4.23 6.39
C LYS A 81 -12.08 4.09 4.87
N TYR A 82 -12.29 2.88 4.39
CA TYR A 82 -12.45 2.56 2.98
C TYR A 82 -13.50 1.46 2.84
N SER A 83 -14.10 1.36 1.67
CA SER A 83 -15.10 0.34 1.38
C SER A 83 -14.46 -1.05 1.35
N ASP A 84 -15.26 -2.08 1.66
CA ASP A 84 -14.83 -3.48 1.48
C ASP A 84 -14.50 -3.79 0.01
N GLU A 85 -15.07 -3.04 -0.93
CA GLU A 85 -14.82 -3.21 -2.37
C GLU A 85 -13.41 -2.80 -2.79
N SER A 86 -12.74 -1.99 -1.97
CA SER A 86 -11.37 -1.56 -2.19
C SER A 86 -10.35 -2.69 -2.03
N ILE A 87 -10.69 -3.78 -1.33
CA ILE A 87 -9.83 -4.96 -1.17
C ILE A 87 -10.24 -6.02 -2.19
N ASP A 88 -9.27 -6.58 -2.91
CA ASP A 88 -9.51 -7.69 -3.84
C ASP A 88 -8.80 -8.99 -3.44
N CYS A 89 -7.77 -8.91 -2.58
CA CYS A 89 -7.02 -10.09 -2.18
C CYS A 89 -6.39 -9.93 -0.80
N ILE A 90 -6.41 -11.02 -0.04
CA ILE A 90 -5.68 -11.19 1.21
C ILE A 90 -4.65 -12.30 0.98
N ILE A 91 -3.40 -12.03 1.32
CA ILE A 91 -2.29 -12.97 1.17
C ILE A 91 -1.75 -13.30 2.56
N LEU A 92 -1.93 -14.54 2.98
CA LEU A 92 -1.45 -15.03 4.27
C LEU A 92 0.03 -15.39 4.22
N GLY A 93 0.71 -15.11 5.33
CA GLY A 93 2.09 -15.50 5.54
C GLY A 93 2.27 -17.03 5.51
N TYR A 94 3.49 -17.44 5.18
CA TYR A 94 3.86 -18.85 5.08
C TYR A 94 3.56 -19.65 6.37
N ASN A 95 3.83 -19.04 7.53
CA ASN A 95 3.62 -19.67 8.84
C ASN A 95 2.21 -19.41 9.41
N SER A 96 1.28 -18.85 8.65
CA SER A 96 -0.09 -18.64 9.14
C SER A 96 -0.79 -19.99 9.35
N SER A 97 -1.44 -20.15 10.50
CA SER A 97 -2.05 -21.42 10.90
C SER A 97 -3.35 -21.71 10.11
N PRO A 98 -3.78 -22.98 10.03
CA PRO A 98 -5.05 -23.34 9.42
C PRO A 98 -6.26 -22.66 10.08
N GLU A 99 -6.21 -22.40 11.38
CA GLU A 99 -7.28 -21.73 12.13
C GLU A 99 -7.44 -20.29 11.66
N CYS A 100 -6.34 -19.56 11.50
CA CYS A 100 -6.33 -18.20 10.97
C CYS A 100 -6.95 -18.14 9.56
N TYR A 101 -6.65 -19.14 8.72
CA TYR A 101 -7.27 -19.28 7.41
C TYR A 101 -8.80 -19.41 7.51
N GLN A 102 -9.29 -20.29 8.39
CA GLN A 102 -10.72 -20.50 8.58
C GLN A 102 -11.43 -19.25 9.12
N GLU A 103 -10.79 -18.52 10.05
CA GLU A 103 -11.33 -17.27 10.59
C GLU A 103 -11.49 -16.20 9.52
N ILE A 104 -10.44 -15.96 8.72
CA ILE A 104 -10.50 -14.97 7.63
C ILE A 104 -11.55 -15.38 6.61
N ARG A 105 -11.63 -16.66 6.26
CA ARG A 105 -12.64 -17.17 5.33
C ARG A 105 -14.07 -16.88 5.79
N LYS A 106 -14.35 -16.99 7.09
CA LYS A 106 -15.66 -16.64 7.66
C LYS A 106 -15.97 -15.14 7.51
N ILE A 107 -14.97 -14.28 7.70
CA ILE A 107 -15.12 -12.82 7.58
C ILE A 107 -15.39 -12.39 6.11
N ILE A 108 -14.77 -13.06 5.15
CA ILE A 108 -14.86 -12.70 3.73
C ILE A 108 -15.85 -13.54 2.92
N ASN A 109 -16.60 -14.45 3.56
CA ASN A 109 -17.41 -15.48 2.87
C ASN A 109 -18.34 -14.92 1.78
N ASP A 110 -18.91 -13.75 2.01
CA ASP A 110 -19.86 -13.10 1.10
C ASP A 110 -19.21 -11.98 0.27
N LYS A 111 -17.89 -11.81 0.38
CA LYS A 111 -17.11 -10.76 -0.30
C LYS A 111 -16.38 -11.36 -1.50
N LYS A 112 -16.23 -10.56 -2.56
CA LYS A 112 -15.45 -10.92 -3.75
C LYS A 112 -13.94 -10.72 -3.50
N ILE A 113 -13.42 -11.31 -2.44
CA ILE A 113 -12.02 -11.20 -2.01
C ILE A 113 -11.33 -12.55 -2.22
N ILE A 114 -10.18 -12.53 -2.90
CA ILE A 114 -9.37 -13.72 -3.14
C ILE A 114 -8.49 -13.96 -1.90
N LEU A 115 -8.59 -15.14 -1.29
CA LEU A 115 -7.67 -15.56 -0.24
C LEU A 115 -6.55 -16.42 -0.81
N LYS A 116 -5.31 -16.05 -0.52
CA LYS A 116 -4.11 -16.77 -0.93
C LYS A 116 -3.18 -17.00 0.24
N LYS A 117 -2.26 -17.95 0.11
CA LYS A 117 -1.19 -18.20 1.09
C LYS A 117 0.16 -18.20 0.40
N ILE A 118 1.18 -17.70 1.09
CA ILE A 118 2.57 -17.81 0.64
C ILE A 118 3.03 -19.25 0.84
N GLU A 119 3.64 -19.81 -0.20
CA GLU A 119 4.18 -21.16 -0.24
C GLU A 119 5.67 -21.14 -0.58
N ARG A 120 6.37 -22.19 -0.17
CA ARG A 120 7.79 -22.37 -0.47
C ARG A 120 7.94 -23.15 -1.76
N SER A 121 8.83 -22.71 -2.65
CA SER A 121 9.18 -23.47 -3.86
C SER A 121 9.71 -24.85 -3.49
N ASN A 122 9.27 -25.87 -4.23
CA ASN A 122 9.84 -27.23 -4.15
C ASN A 122 11.32 -27.23 -4.58
N TYR A 123 11.74 -26.25 -5.37
CA TYR A 123 13.10 -26.08 -5.86
C TYR A 123 13.61 -24.68 -5.48
N GLY A 124 14.22 -24.56 -4.30
CA GLY A 124 14.97 -23.37 -3.85
C GLY A 124 14.42 -22.66 -2.60
N PHE A 125 14.98 -21.49 -2.31
CA PHE A 125 14.62 -20.64 -1.16
C PHE A 125 13.57 -19.56 -1.51
N LYS A 126 12.97 -19.64 -2.70
CA LYS A 126 12.00 -18.66 -3.17
C LYS A 126 10.63 -18.93 -2.55
N LEU A 127 9.98 -17.85 -2.11
CA LEU A 127 8.58 -17.84 -1.70
C LEU A 127 7.73 -17.34 -2.86
N TYR A 128 6.55 -17.92 -3.04
CA TYR A 128 5.59 -17.46 -4.03
C TYR A 128 4.19 -17.44 -3.43
N VAL A 129 3.31 -16.67 -4.06
CA VAL A 129 1.90 -16.64 -3.69
C VAL A 129 1.22 -17.80 -4.40
N GLY A 130 0.59 -18.70 -3.64
CA GLY A 130 -0.14 -19.84 -4.20
C GLY A 130 -1.13 -19.42 -5.29
N THR A 131 -1.23 -20.24 -6.33
CA THR A 131 -2.15 -20.01 -7.46
C THR A 131 -3.57 -20.39 -7.13
N ASP A 132 -3.73 -21.28 -6.14
CA ASP A 132 -5.02 -21.75 -5.68
C ASP A 132 -5.84 -20.60 -5.11
N ARG A 133 -7.08 -20.52 -5.56
CA ARG A 133 -8.11 -19.68 -4.95
C ARG A 133 -8.86 -20.60 -4.00
N TYR A 134 -8.61 -20.45 -2.71
CA TYR A 134 -9.18 -21.35 -1.71
C TYR A 134 -10.54 -20.89 -1.20
#